data_AF-M4D0L7-F1
#
_entry.id   AF-M4D0L7-F1
#
_cell.length_a   1.000
_cell.length_b   1.000
_cell.length_c   1.000
_cell.angle_alpha   90.00
_cell.angle_beta   90.00
_cell.angle_gamma   90.00
#
_symmetry.space_group_name_H-M   'P 1'
#
loop_
_entity.id
_entity.type
_entity.pdbx_description
1 polymer ?
#
loop_
_entity_poly.entity_id
_entity_poly.type
_entity_poly.pdbx_seq_one_letter_code
_entity_poly.pdbx_strand_id
1 'polypeptide(L)'
;MEARGSSGISMKSLERVVSDKALKLGNSFPCQICVVGFLCGICLTSLFVAALTSIGTFELAAFSFSSFSPPCNSTSQIINMGADIDMKLKWKNKAEPEEENDDDQVNLLVSAWDNLLLNNEDYFKKLWMNKSDVPNAPHLENCEERTRARERLDTRLSNHTFPSWINGGDEDNYPLTRRVQREIWYHQHPLDCEDKSLKFLVADWETLPGFGIGAQIAGMTGLLAIAINENRVLVSNYYNRADHDGCKGSARGSWSCYFLPETSKECRKRAFEVMKKREAWERGTVTGKQNYSTKEIWSGHIPKRWGKPWSYMRPTTEINGTLLTSHRKMDRRWWRAQAVRYLMRFQTEYTCGLMNVARHAAFGKEAAEIVLSAGGWRKKKKRSEIEESVWSSHKPWIPRPMLSVHVRMGDKACEMRVAALEEYMRLADRIRERFPELNRIWLSTEMKEVVDRSKEYGLWRFYYTEVARQVGNNSMAEYEASLGREMSTNYPLVNFLIASEADFFVGALGSTWCFLIDGIRNTGGKVMSGFLSVNKDRFW
;
A
#
# COMPACT_ATOMS: atom_id res chain seq x y z
N MET A 1 -67.62 5.90 4.54
CA MET A 1 -68.84 5.85 3.72
C MET A 1 -68.49 5.19 2.39
N GLU A 2 -69.24 4.14 2.08
CA GLU A 2 -69.30 3.34 0.84
C GLU A 2 -69.50 4.22 -0.42
N ALA A 3 -69.41 3.81 -1.68
CA ALA A 3 -69.43 2.53 -2.42
C ALA A 3 -68.78 2.80 -3.81
N ARG A 4 -67.94 1.92 -4.36
CA ARG A 4 -68.20 0.92 -5.42
C ARG A 4 -68.93 1.40 -6.70
N GLY A 5 -68.30 1.16 -7.85
CA GLY A 5 -68.91 1.00 -9.16
C GLY A 5 -67.93 0.35 -10.15
N SER A 6 -68.29 -0.81 -10.70
CA SER A 6 -67.44 -1.75 -11.46
C SER A 6 -68.12 -2.12 -12.79
N SER A 7 -67.36 -2.19 -13.89
CA SER A 7 -67.51 -3.08 -15.07
C SER A 7 -66.36 -2.74 -16.05
N GLY A 8 -65.49 -3.62 -16.58
CA GLY A 8 -65.63 -4.95 -17.19
C GLY A 8 -66.18 -4.80 -18.61
N ILE A 9 -65.59 -5.18 -19.76
CA ILE A 9 -64.76 -6.35 -20.13
C ILE A 9 -64.28 -6.20 -21.63
N SER A 10 -63.09 -6.77 -21.95
CA SER A 10 -62.62 -7.48 -23.18
C SER A 10 -62.54 -6.86 -24.60
N MET A 11 -61.29 -6.65 -25.04
CA MET A 11 -60.51 -7.35 -26.11
C MET A 11 -61.05 -7.58 -27.55
N LYS A 12 -60.19 -7.10 -28.49
CA LYS A 12 -59.69 -7.69 -29.78
C LYS A 12 -60.31 -7.24 -31.13
N SER A 13 -59.35 -6.85 -32.00
CA SER A 13 -59.28 -7.06 -33.46
C SER A 13 -59.70 -5.92 -34.40
N LEU A 14 -58.72 -5.15 -34.89
CA LEU A 14 -58.40 -4.91 -36.32
C LEU A 14 -57.23 -3.89 -36.35
N GLU A 15 -55.96 -4.30 -36.45
CA GLU A 15 -55.17 -4.55 -37.67
C GLU A 15 -55.13 -3.43 -38.74
N ARG A 16 -53.88 -3.01 -39.01
CA ARG A 16 -53.33 -2.36 -40.23
C ARG A 16 -53.72 -0.90 -40.51
N VAL A 17 -52.81 0.02 -40.20
CA VAL A 17 -51.97 0.75 -41.19
C VAL A 17 -50.71 1.26 -40.48
N VAL A 18 -49.59 0.56 -40.66
CA VAL A 18 -48.25 1.15 -40.53
C VAL A 18 -47.52 0.75 -41.81
N SER A 19 -47.38 1.68 -42.73
CA SER A 19 -46.53 1.54 -43.92
C SER A 19 -45.62 2.76 -44.03
N ASP A 20 -44.34 2.46 -44.29
CA ASP A 20 -43.36 3.29 -44.99
C ASP A 20 -42.56 4.39 -44.30
N LYS A 21 -42.48 4.40 -42.96
CA LYS A 21 -41.40 5.18 -42.29
C LYS A 21 -40.55 4.44 -41.24
N ALA A 22 -40.72 3.13 -41.08
CA ALA A 22 -39.93 2.32 -40.13
C ALA A 22 -38.94 1.33 -40.79
N LEU A 23 -38.71 1.42 -42.10
CA LEU A 23 -37.88 0.46 -42.86
C LEU A 23 -36.53 1.02 -43.36
N LYS A 24 -35.93 2.00 -42.65
CA LYS A 24 -34.60 2.54 -43.03
C LYS A 24 -33.58 2.83 -41.92
N LEU A 25 -33.73 2.30 -40.71
CA LEU A 25 -32.68 2.39 -39.69
C LEU A 25 -32.58 1.06 -38.92
N GLY A 26 -31.75 0.15 -39.44
CA GLY A 26 -31.44 -1.13 -38.80
C GLY A 26 -30.01 -1.54 -39.12
N ASN A 27 -29.07 -1.14 -38.25
CA ASN A 27 -27.81 -1.85 -38.00
C ASN A 27 -27.15 -1.28 -36.74
N SER A 28 -27.54 -1.80 -35.58
CA SER A 28 -26.74 -1.76 -34.35
C SER A 28 -27.27 -2.78 -33.34
N PHE A 29 -26.52 -3.88 -33.16
CA PHE A 29 -26.60 -4.75 -31.98
C PHE A 29 -26.18 -3.94 -30.74
N PRO A 30 -26.92 -3.93 -29.60
CA PRO A 30 -27.15 -5.14 -28.78
C PRO A 30 -28.50 -5.14 -28.01
N CYS A 31 -29.40 -6.09 -28.29
CA CYS A 31 -30.56 -6.32 -27.40
C CYS A 31 -31.08 -7.77 -27.45
N GLN A 32 -30.19 -8.76 -27.44
CA GLN A 32 -30.56 -10.19 -27.42
C GLN A 32 -29.93 -11.02 -26.30
N ILE A 33 -29.23 -10.42 -25.32
CA ILE A 33 -28.72 -11.16 -24.14
C ILE A 33 -29.68 -11.03 -22.93
N CYS A 34 -30.62 -10.09 -22.93
CA CYS A 34 -31.49 -9.85 -21.78
C CYS A 34 -32.78 -10.69 -21.73
N VAL A 35 -33.05 -11.56 -22.70
CA VAL A 35 -34.30 -12.38 -22.71
C VAL A 35 -34.03 -13.88 -22.45
N VAL A 36 -32.80 -14.37 -22.60
CA VAL A 36 -32.45 -15.77 -22.28
C VAL A 36 -32.07 -15.96 -20.80
N GLY A 37 -31.60 -14.91 -20.12
CA GLY A 37 -31.22 -14.96 -18.70
C GLY A 37 -32.39 -15.05 -17.70
N PHE A 38 -33.61 -14.70 -18.11
CA PHE A 38 -34.77 -14.70 -17.19
C PHE A 38 -35.48 -16.06 -17.11
N LEU A 39 -35.37 -16.90 -18.15
CA LEU A 39 -36.03 -18.22 -18.19
C LEU A 39 -35.16 -19.37 -17.64
N CYS A 40 -33.84 -19.21 -17.56
CA CYS A 40 -32.95 -20.18 -16.89
C CYS A 40 -32.97 -20.09 -15.35
N GLY A 41 -33.42 -18.95 -14.80
CA GLY A 41 -33.46 -18.71 -13.34
C GLY A 41 -34.63 -19.38 -12.60
N ILE A 42 -35.66 -19.85 -13.30
CA ILE A 42 -36.87 -20.42 -12.67
C ILE A 42 -36.84 -21.96 -12.61
N CYS A 43 -35.94 -22.63 -13.36
CA CYS A 43 -35.81 -24.10 -13.33
C CYS A 43 -34.76 -24.63 -12.34
N LEU A 44 -33.86 -23.79 -11.81
CA LEU A 44 -32.83 -24.23 -10.86
C LEU A 44 -33.28 -24.19 -9.39
N THR A 45 -34.26 -23.35 -9.05
CA THR A 45 -34.79 -23.27 -7.67
C THR A 45 -35.75 -24.41 -7.32
N SER A 46 -36.37 -25.05 -8.32
CA SER A 46 -37.27 -26.19 -8.13
C SER A 46 -36.57 -27.55 -8.02
N LEU A 47 -35.30 -27.64 -8.45
CA LEU A 47 -34.51 -28.89 -8.39
C LEU A 47 -33.77 -29.08 -7.04
N PHE A 48 -33.53 -28.00 -6.28
CA PHE A 48 -32.83 -28.08 -4.98
C PHE A 48 -33.74 -28.28 -3.76
N VAL A 49 -35.06 -28.12 -3.89
CA VAL A 49 -36.01 -28.34 -2.78
C VAL A 49 -36.46 -29.81 -2.70
N ALA A 50 -36.23 -30.63 -3.73
CA ALA A 50 -36.67 -32.03 -3.78
C ALA A 50 -35.63 -33.08 -3.34
N ALA A 51 -34.39 -32.70 -3.01
CA ALA A 51 -33.29 -33.63 -2.73
C ALA A 51 -32.80 -33.66 -1.27
N LEU A 52 -33.56 -33.11 -0.30
CA LEU A 52 -33.17 -33.06 1.12
C LEU A 52 -34.11 -33.83 2.06
N THR A 53 -34.66 -34.96 1.60
CA THR A 53 -35.29 -35.96 2.48
C THR A 53 -34.78 -37.37 2.16
N SER A 54 -33.53 -37.69 2.53
CA SER A 54 -33.13 -39.02 3.04
C SER A 54 -31.64 -39.07 3.45
N ILE A 55 -31.37 -39.37 4.73
CA ILE A 55 -30.37 -40.33 5.29
C ILE A 55 -28.95 -40.34 4.66
N GLY A 56 -27.79 -40.27 5.32
CA GLY A 56 -27.33 -40.35 6.71
C GLY A 56 -25.77 -40.50 6.72
N THR A 57 -25.10 -40.00 7.77
CA THR A 57 -23.71 -40.28 8.27
C THR A 57 -22.57 -40.68 7.31
N PHE A 58 -21.54 -39.84 7.13
CA PHE A 58 -20.13 -39.98 7.63
C PHE A 58 -19.16 -38.97 6.98
N GLU A 59 -18.14 -38.58 7.78
CA GLU A 59 -16.81 -38.02 7.46
C GLU A 59 -16.60 -36.63 6.82
N LEU A 60 -15.88 -35.78 7.60
CA LEU A 60 -15.38 -34.46 7.29
C LEU A 60 -14.16 -34.53 6.37
N ALA A 61 -14.34 -34.21 5.09
CA ALA A 61 -13.27 -33.91 4.15
C ALA A 61 -13.23 -32.40 3.83
N ALA A 62 -12.01 -31.88 3.77
CA ALA A 62 -11.66 -30.49 3.51
C ALA A 62 -12.36 -29.92 2.26
N PHE A 63 -13.11 -28.82 2.43
CA PHE A 63 -13.60 -28.06 1.30
C PHE A 63 -12.49 -27.16 0.75
N SER A 64 -11.81 -27.65 -0.30
CA SER A 64 -11.08 -26.82 -1.26
C SER A 64 -12.09 -26.01 -2.08
N PHE A 65 -12.01 -24.69 -2.02
CA PHE A 65 -12.72 -23.83 -2.96
C PHE A 65 -11.94 -23.76 -4.27
N SER A 66 -12.46 -24.41 -5.32
CA SER A 66 -12.04 -24.20 -6.70
C SER A 66 -12.49 -22.81 -7.15
N SER A 67 -11.52 -21.99 -7.54
CA SER A 67 -11.76 -20.68 -8.13
C SER A 67 -12.28 -20.86 -9.56
N PHE A 68 -13.59 -20.75 -9.77
CA PHE A 68 -14.17 -20.70 -11.10
C PHE A 68 -13.94 -19.31 -11.71
N SER A 69 -12.90 -19.20 -12.55
CA SER A 69 -12.76 -18.11 -13.52
C SER A 69 -13.19 -18.66 -14.90
N PRO A 70 -14.03 -17.95 -15.67
CA PRO A 70 -14.35 -18.39 -17.02
C PRO A 70 -13.10 -18.26 -17.93
N PRO A 71 -12.79 -19.26 -18.77
CA PRO A 71 -11.60 -19.21 -19.61
C PRO A 71 -11.82 -18.30 -20.83
N CYS A 72 -10.99 -17.27 -20.97
CA CYS A 72 -10.82 -16.56 -22.23
C CYS A 72 -9.64 -17.18 -22.99
N ASN A 73 -9.91 -18.12 -23.89
CA ASN A 73 -8.89 -18.66 -24.79
C ASN A 73 -8.66 -17.70 -25.97
N SER A 74 -7.42 -17.29 -26.19
CA SER A 74 -6.94 -16.99 -27.53
C SER A 74 -5.43 -17.21 -27.63
N THR A 75 -5.05 -17.92 -28.68
CA THR A 75 -3.69 -18.34 -29.05
C THR A 75 -2.91 -17.19 -29.69
N SER A 76 -1.64 -17.00 -29.28
CA SER A 76 -0.58 -16.57 -30.20
C SER A 76 0.83 -16.70 -29.60
N GLN A 77 1.60 -17.56 -30.28
CA GLN A 77 3.02 -17.52 -30.63
C GLN A 77 4.04 -16.81 -29.74
N ILE A 78 5.01 -17.63 -29.33
CA ILE A 78 6.26 -17.31 -28.64
C ILE A 78 7.20 -16.56 -29.60
N ILE A 79 7.66 -15.37 -29.21
CA ILE A 79 8.85 -14.74 -29.79
C ILE A 79 9.87 -14.57 -28.67
N ASN A 80 11.00 -15.26 -28.82
CA ASN A 80 12.13 -15.23 -27.91
C ASN A 80 13.06 -14.09 -28.34
N MET A 81 13.28 -13.08 -27.50
CA MET A 81 14.35 -12.09 -27.69
C MET A 81 15.10 -11.91 -26.37
N GLY A 82 16.25 -12.57 -26.29
CA GLY A 82 17.28 -12.27 -25.30
C GLY A 82 18.06 -11.03 -25.76
N ALA A 83 18.16 -10.04 -24.90
CA ALA A 83 19.10 -8.93 -25.06
C ALA A 83 20.00 -8.92 -23.82
N ASP A 84 21.21 -9.42 -24.03
CA ASP A 84 22.35 -9.35 -23.13
C ASP A 84 22.94 -7.93 -23.25
N ILE A 85 23.13 -7.23 -22.14
CA ILE A 85 23.76 -5.89 -22.13
C ILE A 85 25.16 -6.05 -21.53
N ASP A 86 26.14 -6.33 -22.40
CA ASP A 86 27.57 -6.26 -22.08
C ASP A 86 28.03 -4.80 -22.27
N MET A 87 28.19 -4.05 -21.17
CA MET A 87 28.69 -2.68 -21.21
C MET A 87 30.20 -2.66 -20.92
N LYS A 88 31.01 -2.87 -21.96
CA LYS A 88 32.47 -2.66 -21.92
C LYS A 88 32.82 -1.18 -22.09
N LEU A 89 33.11 -0.50 -20.98
CA LEU A 89 33.83 0.78 -21.03
C LEU A 89 35.32 0.55 -21.31
N LYS A 90 35.84 1.15 -22.39
CA LYS A 90 37.29 1.34 -22.62
C LYS A 90 37.71 2.70 -22.09
N TRP A 91 38.80 2.76 -21.34
CA TRP A 91 39.45 4.00 -20.90
C TRP A 91 40.83 4.17 -21.54
N LYS A 92 41.16 5.39 -21.95
CA LYS A 92 42.51 5.83 -22.37
C LYS A 92 43.21 6.47 -21.17
N ASN A 93 44.52 6.24 -21.05
CA ASN A 93 45.35 6.77 -19.97
C ASN A 93 45.75 8.25 -20.21
N LYS A 94 45.39 9.10 -19.24
CA LYS A 94 46.13 10.23 -18.62
C LYS A 94 46.83 11.28 -19.51
N ALA A 95 46.35 12.53 -19.47
CA ALA A 95 47.16 13.77 -19.32
C ALA A 95 46.27 15.02 -19.04
N GLU A 96 46.63 15.78 -17.99
CA GLU A 96 46.29 17.19 -17.66
C GLU A 96 44.84 17.63 -17.35
N PRO A 97 44.64 18.69 -16.51
CA PRO A 97 43.36 19.02 -15.92
C PRO A 97 42.51 19.82 -16.91
N GLU A 98 41.88 19.10 -17.83
CA GLU A 98 40.65 19.60 -18.45
C GLU A 98 39.61 19.76 -17.34
N GLU A 99 38.84 20.85 -17.38
CA GLU A 99 37.67 21.03 -16.53
C GLU A 99 36.82 19.76 -16.62
N GLU A 100 36.87 18.92 -15.57
CA GLU A 100 36.10 17.68 -15.52
C GLU A 100 34.64 18.07 -15.74
N ASN A 101 34.06 17.59 -16.84
CA ASN A 101 32.66 17.84 -17.19
C ASN A 101 31.78 17.54 -15.97
N ASP A 102 30.89 18.47 -15.61
CA ASP A 102 30.02 18.32 -14.44
C ASP A 102 29.24 16.99 -14.48
N ASP A 103 28.86 16.51 -15.68
CA ASP A 103 28.18 15.22 -15.83
C ASP A 103 29.09 14.02 -15.49
N ASP A 104 30.40 14.11 -15.75
CA ASP A 104 31.37 13.07 -15.37
C ASP A 104 31.55 13.00 -13.85
N GLN A 105 31.53 14.15 -13.16
CA GLN A 105 31.56 14.19 -11.69
C GLN A 105 30.26 13.67 -11.06
N VAL A 106 29.11 14.00 -11.65
CA VAL A 106 27.80 13.47 -11.22
C VAL A 106 27.81 11.94 -11.33
N ASN A 107 28.19 11.40 -12.50
CA ASN A 107 28.22 9.97 -12.76
C ASN A 107 29.21 9.25 -11.83
N LEU A 108 30.37 9.86 -11.55
CA LEU A 108 31.36 9.32 -10.60
C LEU A 108 30.81 9.27 -9.17
N LEU A 109 30.13 10.34 -8.71
CA LEU A 109 29.58 10.39 -7.35
C LEU A 109 28.42 9.42 -7.17
N VAL A 110 27.52 9.31 -8.16
CA VAL A 110 26.45 8.31 -8.17
C VAL A 110 27.06 6.90 -8.11
N SER A 111 28.06 6.61 -8.95
CA SER A 111 28.74 5.31 -8.95
C SER A 111 29.44 5.02 -7.62
N ALA A 112 30.01 6.03 -6.96
CA ALA A 112 30.59 5.86 -5.63
C ALA A 112 29.51 5.48 -4.60
N TRP A 113 28.36 6.13 -4.63
CA TRP A 113 27.22 5.78 -3.77
C TRP A 113 26.62 4.40 -4.07
N ASP A 114 26.52 4.01 -5.34
CA ASP A 114 26.12 2.65 -5.73
C ASP A 114 27.02 1.60 -5.08
N ASN A 115 28.34 1.81 -5.14
CA ASN A 115 29.30 0.88 -4.58
C ASN A 115 29.36 0.91 -3.04
N LEU A 116 28.94 2.02 -2.40
CA LEU A 116 28.69 2.05 -0.95
C LEU A 116 27.46 1.20 -0.59
N LEU A 117 26.36 1.32 -1.35
CA LEU A 117 25.16 0.53 -1.12
C LEU A 117 25.40 -0.98 -1.31
N LEU A 118 26.20 -1.34 -2.32
CA LEU A 118 26.58 -2.72 -2.59
C LEU A 118 27.70 -3.26 -1.69
N ASN A 119 28.28 -2.41 -0.81
CA ASN A 119 29.47 -2.73 -0.01
C ASN A 119 30.67 -3.23 -0.86
N ASN A 120 30.83 -2.74 -2.08
CA ASN A 120 31.88 -3.18 -3.01
C ASN A 120 33.21 -2.46 -2.75
N GLU A 121 34.10 -3.11 -1.99
CA GLU A 121 35.40 -2.52 -1.62
C GLU A 121 36.38 -2.39 -2.79
N ASP A 122 36.26 -3.26 -3.80
CA ASP A 122 37.20 -3.31 -4.91
C ASP A 122 37.09 -2.11 -5.84
N TYR A 123 35.90 -1.50 -5.91
CA TYR A 123 35.69 -0.24 -6.62
C TYR A 123 36.56 0.90 -6.06
N PHE A 124 36.56 1.06 -4.74
CA PHE A 124 37.32 2.10 -4.03
C PHE A 124 38.84 1.88 -4.15
N LYS A 125 39.28 0.62 -4.06
CA LYS A 125 40.69 0.26 -4.28
C LYS A 125 41.15 0.62 -5.69
N LYS A 126 40.35 0.34 -6.72
CA LYS A 126 40.69 0.65 -8.13
C LYS A 126 40.83 2.15 -8.38
N LEU A 127 40.01 2.96 -7.71
CA LEU A 127 40.03 4.42 -7.84
C LEU A 127 41.01 5.12 -6.89
N TRP A 128 41.73 4.38 -6.05
CA TRP A 128 42.62 4.93 -5.02
C TRP A 128 41.89 5.91 -4.08
N MET A 129 40.65 5.57 -3.71
CA MET A 129 39.79 6.39 -2.85
C MET A 129 39.42 5.60 -1.59
N ASN A 130 39.28 6.28 -0.45
CA ASN A 130 38.69 5.66 0.73
C ASN A 130 37.18 5.87 0.75
N LYS A 131 36.43 4.94 1.35
CA LYS A 131 34.98 5.09 1.60
C LYS A 131 34.66 6.39 2.34
N SER A 132 35.52 6.80 3.27
CA SER A 132 35.39 8.03 4.06
C SER A 132 35.65 9.32 3.27
N ASP A 133 36.17 9.21 2.04
CA ASP A 133 36.38 10.35 1.15
C ASP A 133 35.10 10.67 0.32
N VAL A 134 34.10 9.76 0.32
CA VAL A 134 32.82 9.96 -0.34
C VAL A 134 31.86 10.69 0.61
N PRO A 135 31.19 11.78 0.19
CA PRO A 135 30.20 12.45 1.02
C PRO A 135 29.01 11.52 1.26
N ASN A 136 28.31 11.73 2.39
CA ASN A 136 27.05 11.05 2.62
C ASN A 136 26.06 11.41 1.50
N ALA A 137 25.41 10.41 0.93
CA ALA A 137 24.29 10.61 0.03
C ALA A 137 23.10 11.18 0.82
N PRO A 138 22.60 12.40 0.51
CA PRO A 138 21.59 13.06 1.32
C PRO A 138 20.24 12.33 1.29
N HIS A 139 19.96 11.55 0.24
CA HIS A 139 18.74 10.75 0.08
C HIS A 139 18.80 9.35 0.72
N LEU A 140 19.93 8.97 1.32
CA LEU A 140 20.11 7.66 1.94
C LEU A 140 20.14 7.78 3.46
N GLU A 141 19.59 6.77 4.13
CA GLU A 141 19.65 6.64 5.59
C GLU A 141 20.71 5.62 6.00
N ASN A 142 21.37 5.83 7.14
CA ASN A 142 22.11 4.77 7.80
C ASN A 142 21.11 3.79 8.45
N CYS A 143 20.81 2.69 7.77
CA CYS A 143 19.75 1.78 8.19
C CYS A 143 20.00 1.09 9.53
N GLU A 144 21.26 0.81 9.87
CA GLU A 144 21.62 0.20 11.15
C GLU A 144 21.37 1.18 12.31
N GLU A 145 21.90 2.40 12.20
CA GLU A 145 21.71 3.45 13.22
C GLU A 145 20.25 3.83 13.36
N ARG A 146 19.52 3.95 12.24
CA ARG A 146 18.09 4.23 12.24
C ARG A 146 17.30 3.14 12.92
N THR A 147 17.62 1.88 12.68
CA THR A 147 16.93 0.75 13.32
C THR A 147 17.14 0.78 14.83
N ARG A 148 18.39 0.96 15.30
CA ARG A 148 18.69 1.10 16.74
C ARG A 148 17.94 2.27 17.38
N ALA A 149 17.86 3.41 16.70
CA ALA A 149 17.12 4.56 17.19
C ALA A 149 15.61 4.27 17.28
N ARG A 150 15.02 3.65 16.26
CA ARG A 150 13.60 3.27 16.22
C ARG A 150 13.25 2.26 17.30
N GLU A 151 14.07 1.25 17.53
CA GLU A 151 13.88 0.27 18.62
C GLU A 151 13.92 0.93 20.01
N ARG A 152 14.86 1.86 20.22
CA ARG A 152 14.92 2.65 21.47
C ARG A 152 13.66 3.50 21.66
N LEU A 153 13.18 4.14 20.60
CA LEU A 153 11.95 4.96 20.62
C LEU A 153 10.67 4.12 20.81
N ASP A 154 10.71 2.85 20.41
CA ASP A 154 9.62 1.89 20.60
C ASP A 154 9.69 1.17 21.96
N THR A 155 10.69 1.48 22.79
CA THR A 155 10.84 0.92 24.13
C THR A 155 10.17 1.83 25.17
N ARG A 156 9.56 1.23 26.19
CA ARG A 156 8.94 2.00 27.28
C ARG A 156 9.99 2.69 28.14
N LEU A 157 10.04 4.02 28.08
CA LEU A 157 10.85 4.86 28.98
C LEU A 157 9.95 5.51 30.03
N SER A 158 9.80 4.86 31.19
CA SER A 158 9.06 5.41 32.36
C SER A 158 7.61 5.89 32.03
N ASN A 159 7.01 6.74 32.87
CA ASN A 159 5.57 7.08 32.83
C ASN A 159 5.09 7.87 31.59
N HIS A 160 5.97 8.20 30.64
CA HIS A 160 5.62 9.00 29.48
C HIS A 160 6.32 8.49 28.22
N THR A 161 5.57 7.76 27.39
CA THR A 161 5.96 7.47 26.01
C THR A 161 5.17 8.40 25.11
N PHE A 162 5.86 9.32 24.45
CA PHE A 162 5.27 10.14 23.40
C PHE A 162 5.36 9.35 22.08
N PRO A 163 4.29 9.29 21.25
CA PRO A 163 4.32 8.56 19.99
C PRO A 163 5.19 9.32 18.98
N SER A 164 6.51 9.12 19.08
CA SER A 164 7.55 9.82 18.32
C SER A 164 7.49 9.55 16.82
N TRP A 165 6.73 8.53 16.39
CA TRP A 165 6.44 8.23 15.00
C TRP A 165 5.33 9.09 14.38
N ILE A 166 4.73 10.03 15.11
CA ILE A 166 3.72 10.96 14.58
C ILE A 166 4.37 12.28 14.19
N ASN A 167 4.18 12.67 12.93
CA ASN A 167 4.66 13.94 12.37
C ASN A 167 3.55 15.00 12.42
N GLY A 168 3.92 16.28 12.47
CA GLY A 168 2.98 17.41 12.43
C GLY A 168 2.19 17.62 13.73
N GLY A 169 1.45 18.72 13.78
CA GLY A 169 0.52 19.14 14.83
C GLY A 169 -0.70 18.22 14.98
N ASP A 170 -1.58 18.47 15.97
CA ASP A 170 -2.85 17.72 16.04
C ASP A 170 -3.79 18.15 14.91
N GLU A 171 -3.69 19.41 14.49
CA GLU A 171 -4.38 20.06 13.39
C GLU A 171 -3.94 19.57 12.00
N ASP A 172 -2.71 19.03 11.89
CA ASP A 172 -2.18 18.44 10.66
C ASP A 172 -2.58 16.98 10.48
N ASN A 173 -3.19 16.39 11.51
CA ASN A 173 -3.51 14.98 11.61
C ASN A 173 -5.01 14.73 11.76
N TYR A 174 -5.44 13.50 11.50
CA TYR A 174 -6.79 13.09 11.88
C TYR A 174 -7.02 13.27 13.38
N PRO A 175 -8.27 13.58 13.78
CA PRO A 175 -8.59 13.81 15.18
C PRO A 175 -8.08 12.72 16.10
N LEU A 176 -7.49 13.15 17.23
CA LEU A 176 -6.97 12.31 18.31
C LEU A 176 -5.79 11.39 17.92
N THR A 177 -5.15 11.56 16.76
CA THR A 177 -4.09 10.66 16.30
C THR A 177 -3.03 10.41 17.38
N ARG A 178 -2.40 11.44 17.95
CA ARG A 178 -1.36 11.22 19.00
C ARG A 178 -1.88 10.48 20.22
N ARG A 179 -3.08 10.86 20.71
CA ARG A 179 -3.70 10.19 21.86
C ARG A 179 -3.97 8.71 21.58
N VAL A 180 -4.56 8.41 20.43
CA VAL A 180 -4.91 7.06 20.02
C VAL A 180 -3.67 6.21 19.82
N GLN A 181 -2.65 6.74 19.14
CA GLN A 181 -1.39 6.02 18.89
C GLN A 181 -0.68 5.66 20.21
N ARG A 182 -0.64 6.60 21.16
CA ARG A 182 -0.12 6.36 22.50
C ARG A 182 -0.92 5.29 23.25
N GLU A 183 -2.26 5.36 23.21
CA GLU A 183 -3.11 4.42 23.92
C GLU A 183 -3.11 3.01 23.28
N ILE A 184 -3.03 2.89 21.96
CA ILE A 184 -2.83 1.61 21.26
C ILE A 184 -1.48 1.03 21.69
N TRP A 185 -0.42 1.84 21.68
CA TRP A 185 0.91 1.39 22.07
C TRP A 185 0.93 0.90 23.51
N TYR A 186 0.33 1.62 24.46
CA TYR A 186 0.23 1.16 25.86
C TYR A 186 -0.58 -0.12 26.02
N HIS A 187 -1.69 -0.25 25.30
CA HIS A 187 -2.50 -1.47 25.32
C HIS A 187 -1.70 -2.68 24.82
N GLN A 188 -0.88 -2.47 23.78
CA GLN A 188 -0.06 -3.50 23.19
C GLN A 188 1.26 -3.75 23.92
N HIS A 189 1.72 -2.83 24.77
CA HIS A 189 2.99 -2.91 25.51
C HIS A 189 2.75 -2.82 27.02
N PRO A 190 2.08 -3.82 27.63
CA PRO A 190 1.91 -3.86 29.07
C PRO A 190 3.28 -3.93 29.77
N LEU A 191 3.34 -3.42 31.01
CA LEU A 191 4.60 -3.36 31.79
C LEU A 191 5.08 -4.75 32.19
N ASP A 192 4.15 -5.60 32.62
CA ASP A 192 4.42 -6.95 33.05
C ASP A 192 3.72 -7.93 32.10
N CYS A 193 4.48 -8.48 31.17
CA CYS A 193 3.98 -9.49 30.24
C CYS A 193 3.69 -10.83 30.93
N GLU A 194 4.14 -11.08 32.17
CA GLU A 194 3.87 -12.31 32.90
C GLU A 194 2.55 -12.29 33.69
N ASP A 195 1.91 -11.12 33.79
CA ASP A 195 0.61 -10.99 34.46
C ASP A 195 -0.41 -11.98 33.89
N LYS A 196 -0.94 -12.83 34.78
CA LYS A 196 -1.92 -13.88 34.45
C LYS A 196 -3.27 -13.31 34.01
N SER A 197 -3.53 -12.03 34.28
CA SER A 197 -4.74 -11.33 33.83
C SER A 197 -4.69 -10.97 32.34
N LEU A 198 -3.48 -10.93 31.73
CA LEU A 198 -3.32 -10.62 30.33
C LEU A 198 -3.95 -11.68 29.44
N LYS A 199 -4.64 -11.19 28.42
CA LYS A 199 -5.25 -11.99 27.36
C LYS A 199 -4.54 -11.70 26.05
N PHE A 200 -4.49 -12.70 25.18
CA PHE A 200 -3.83 -12.60 23.89
C PHE A 200 -4.80 -12.91 22.75
N LEU A 201 -4.59 -12.22 21.63
CA LEU A 201 -5.11 -12.63 20.33
C LEU A 201 -3.90 -13.03 19.50
N VAL A 202 -3.70 -14.34 19.30
CA VAL A 202 -2.57 -14.88 18.54
C VAL A 202 -3.06 -15.29 17.17
N ALA A 203 -2.53 -14.67 16.12
CA ALA A 203 -2.99 -14.92 14.76
C ALA A 203 -1.83 -14.92 13.76
N ASP A 204 -1.91 -15.79 12.76
CA ASP A 204 -1.24 -15.50 11.49
C ASP A 204 -1.98 -14.36 10.80
N TRP A 205 -1.27 -13.60 9.95
CA TRP A 205 -1.87 -12.53 9.18
C TRP A 205 -2.79 -13.07 8.07
N GLU A 206 -2.40 -12.96 6.82
CA GLU A 206 -3.07 -13.68 5.74
C GLU A 206 -2.16 -14.80 5.26
N THR A 207 -2.75 -15.97 5.07
CA THR A 207 -2.08 -17.20 4.66
C THR A 207 -2.59 -17.69 3.32
N LEU A 208 -3.83 -17.33 2.95
CA LEU A 208 -4.43 -17.72 1.68
C LEU A 208 -3.86 -16.89 0.52
N PRO A 209 -3.66 -17.52 -0.66
CA PRO A 209 -3.38 -16.79 -1.89
C PRO A 209 -4.60 -15.97 -2.33
N GLY A 210 -4.37 -14.96 -3.19
CA GLY A 210 -5.44 -14.19 -3.83
C GLY A 210 -5.77 -12.83 -3.19
N PHE A 211 -5.30 -12.55 -1.97
CA PHE A 211 -5.44 -11.21 -1.39
C PHE A 211 -4.24 -10.31 -1.71
N GLY A 212 -4.50 -9.23 -2.46
CA GLY A 212 -3.57 -8.11 -2.63
C GLY A 212 -3.14 -7.50 -1.29
N ILE A 213 -1.97 -6.85 -1.26
CA ILE A 213 -1.36 -6.36 0.00
C ILE A 213 -2.24 -5.34 0.72
N GLY A 214 -2.94 -4.48 -0.02
CA GLY A 214 -3.91 -3.55 0.56
C GLY A 214 -5.07 -4.26 1.26
N ALA A 215 -5.53 -5.38 0.71
CA ALA A 215 -6.58 -6.17 1.35
C ALA A 215 -6.05 -6.81 2.64
N GLN A 216 -4.87 -7.42 2.60
CA GLN A 216 -4.26 -8.02 3.80
C GLN A 216 -4.07 -7.00 4.92
N ILE A 217 -3.52 -5.83 4.64
CA ILE A 217 -3.36 -4.74 5.63
C ILE A 217 -4.73 -4.32 6.20
N ALA A 218 -5.76 -4.20 5.35
CA ALA A 218 -7.11 -3.91 5.84
C ALA A 218 -7.63 -4.99 6.80
N GLY A 219 -7.35 -6.27 6.55
CA GLY A 219 -7.64 -7.37 7.49
C GLY A 219 -6.86 -7.26 8.81
N MET A 220 -5.57 -6.91 8.74
CA MET A 220 -4.73 -6.69 9.94
C MET A 220 -5.31 -5.61 10.85
N THR A 221 -5.84 -4.51 10.28
CA THR A 221 -6.51 -3.46 11.08
C THR A 221 -7.76 -3.95 11.81
N GLY A 222 -8.42 -4.98 11.27
CA GLY A 222 -9.57 -5.63 11.87
C GLY A 222 -9.19 -6.46 13.09
N LEU A 223 -8.15 -7.26 12.97
CA LEU A 223 -7.61 -8.03 14.09
C LEU A 223 -7.15 -7.12 15.24
N LEU A 224 -6.52 -5.98 14.92
CA LEU A 224 -6.17 -4.99 15.94
C LEU A 224 -7.41 -4.36 16.61
N ALA A 225 -8.49 -4.12 15.87
CA ALA A 225 -9.75 -3.63 16.45
C ALA A 225 -10.33 -4.63 17.45
N ILE A 226 -10.38 -5.91 17.06
CA ILE A 226 -10.89 -7.00 17.90
C ILE A 226 -10.04 -7.10 19.18
N ALA A 227 -8.71 -7.13 19.02
CA ALA A 227 -7.79 -7.18 20.15
C ALA A 227 -8.04 -6.05 21.15
N ILE A 228 -8.21 -4.81 20.70
CA ILE A 228 -8.48 -3.65 21.56
C ILE A 228 -9.87 -3.72 22.21
N ASN A 229 -10.90 -4.13 21.46
CA ASN A 229 -12.25 -4.25 21.98
C ASN A 229 -12.36 -5.31 23.07
N GLU A 230 -11.58 -6.38 22.96
CA GLU A 230 -11.57 -7.48 23.92
C GLU A 230 -10.48 -7.36 25.00
N ASN A 231 -9.74 -6.24 25.00
CA ASN A 231 -8.62 -5.98 25.90
C ASN A 231 -7.57 -7.11 25.88
N ARG A 232 -7.13 -7.46 24.66
CA ARG A 232 -6.15 -8.51 24.38
C ARG A 232 -4.93 -7.91 23.69
N VAL A 233 -3.73 -8.33 24.07
CA VAL A 233 -2.53 -8.02 23.29
C VAL A 233 -2.58 -8.82 21.99
N LEU A 234 -2.62 -8.12 20.85
CA LEU A 234 -2.45 -8.76 19.54
C LEU A 234 -1.03 -9.29 19.41
N VAL A 235 -0.85 -10.53 18.98
CA VAL A 235 0.45 -11.14 18.68
C VAL A 235 0.40 -11.85 17.33
N SER A 236 1.27 -11.46 16.41
CA SER A 236 1.30 -12.06 15.06
C SER A 236 2.37 -13.14 14.91
N ASN A 237 2.04 -14.24 14.24
CA ASN A 237 2.97 -15.32 13.94
C ASN A 237 3.46 -15.27 12.48
N TYR A 238 2.73 -15.85 11.53
CA TYR A 238 3.14 -15.95 10.13
C TYR A 238 2.56 -14.83 9.24
N TYR A 239 3.36 -14.37 8.27
CA TYR A 239 3.02 -13.45 7.21
C TYR A 239 3.46 -14.01 5.87
N ASN A 240 2.51 -14.43 5.02
CA ASN A 240 2.84 -15.09 3.77
C ASN A 240 3.71 -14.24 2.83
N ARG A 241 3.52 -12.92 2.82
CA ARG A 241 4.28 -12.00 1.95
C ARG A 241 5.72 -11.74 2.41
N ALA A 242 6.09 -12.08 3.64
CA ALA A 242 7.49 -12.02 4.11
C ALA A 242 8.22 -13.37 3.97
N ASP A 243 7.59 -14.39 3.40
CA ASP A 243 8.20 -15.71 3.23
C ASP A 243 8.93 -15.82 1.89
N HIS A 244 10.04 -15.10 1.78
CA HIS A 244 10.96 -15.04 0.63
C HIS A 244 12.39 -14.75 1.10
N ASP A 245 13.37 -14.83 0.20
CA ASP A 245 14.80 -14.92 0.54
C ASP A 245 15.43 -13.60 1.03
N GLY A 246 14.85 -12.47 0.65
CA GLY A 246 15.17 -11.17 1.24
C GLY A 246 14.91 -11.09 2.75
N CYS A 247 13.86 -11.76 3.24
CA CYS A 247 13.59 -11.86 4.68
C CYS A 247 14.35 -13.05 5.29
N LYS A 248 15.32 -12.76 6.15
CA LYS A 248 16.26 -13.78 6.68
C LYS A 248 15.99 -14.13 8.14
N GLY A 249 16.44 -15.33 8.55
CA GLY A 249 16.40 -15.78 9.95
C GLY A 249 14.99 -15.80 10.53
N SER A 250 14.84 -15.31 11.78
CA SER A 250 13.55 -15.25 12.48
C SER A 250 12.55 -14.25 11.88
N ALA A 251 13.00 -13.37 10.99
CA ALA A 251 12.13 -12.42 10.29
C ALA A 251 11.46 -13.02 9.05
N ARG A 252 11.96 -14.16 8.53
CA ARG A 252 11.34 -14.84 7.38
C ARG A 252 9.92 -15.25 7.72
N GLY A 253 8.98 -14.92 6.84
CA GLY A 253 7.56 -15.21 7.04
C GLY A 253 6.98 -14.43 8.22
N SER A 254 7.57 -13.29 8.61
CA SER A 254 7.09 -12.46 9.72
C SER A 254 6.94 -11.01 9.28
N TRP A 255 5.93 -10.32 9.83
CA TRP A 255 5.76 -8.87 9.67
C TRP A 255 7.00 -8.09 10.15
N SER A 256 7.74 -8.67 11.10
CA SER A 256 9.01 -8.15 11.62
C SER A 256 10.13 -8.03 10.59
N CYS A 257 9.98 -8.64 9.40
CA CYS A 257 10.86 -8.34 8.27
C CYS A 257 10.73 -6.88 7.83
N TYR A 258 9.51 -6.31 7.86
CA TYR A 258 9.25 -4.99 7.29
C TYR A 258 9.10 -3.88 8.33
N PHE A 259 8.39 -4.15 9.43
CA PHE A 259 8.10 -3.16 10.47
C PHE A 259 8.25 -3.78 11.84
N LEU A 260 8.47 -2.96 12.87
CA LEU A 260 8.52 -3.47 14.24
C LEU A 260 7.22 -4.20 14.61
N PRO A 261 7.30 -5.33 15.35
CA PRO A 261 6.12 -6.11 15.74
C PRO A 261 5.07 -5.30 16.47
N GLU A 262 3.83 -5.76 16.49
CA GLU A 262 2.69 -5.12 17.16
C GLU A 262 2.78 -5.01 18.69
N THR A 263 3.75 -5.66 19.34
CA THR A 263 3.96 -5.71 20.80
C THR A 263 5.44 -6.05 21.12
N SER A 264 5.83 -5.99 22.40
CA SER A 264 7.19 -6.24 22.88
C SER A 264 7.63 -7.71 22.72
N LYS A 265 8.95 -7.94 22.72
CA LYS A 265 9.53 -9.28 22.60
C LYS A 265 9.09 -10.19 23.75
N GLU A 266 8.97 -9.63 24.95
CA GLU A 266 8.56 -10.32 26.18
C GLU A 266 7.11 -10.81 26.06
N CYS A 267 6.21 -9.94 25.62
CA CYS A 267 4.79 -10.27 25.47
C CYS A 267 4.56 -11.26 24.33
N ARG A 268 5.31 -11.16 23.23
CA ARG A 268 5.29 -12.17 22.17
C ARG A 268 5.72 -13.53 22.69
N LYS A 269 6.85 -13.59 23.42
CA LYS A 269 7.36 -14.84 24.01
C LYS A 269 6.29 -15.46 24.92
N ARG A 270 5.72 -14.67 25.83
CA ARG A 270 4.66 -15.12 26.72
C ARG A 270 3.45 -15.67 25.95
N ALA A 271 2.95 -14.94 24.96
CA ALA A 271 1.79 -15.36 24.19
C ALA A 271 2.03 -16.72 23.52
N PHE A 272 3.22 -16.94 22.96
CA PHE A 272 3.61 -18.21 22.36
C PHE A 272 3.79 -19.35 23.37
N GLU A 273 4.16 -19.05 24.61
CA GLU A 273 4.18 -20.05 25.69
C GLU A 273 2.76 -20.42 26.17
N VAL A 274 1.89 -19.42 26.32
CA VAL A 274 0.51 -19.61 26.80
C VAL A 274 -0.34 -20.32 25.76
N MET A 275 -0.17 -20.01 24.47
CA MET A 275 -0.97 -20.64 23.40
C MET A 275 -0.74 -22.15 23.26
N LYS A 276 0.37 -22.69 23.78
CA LYS A 276 0.64 -24.13 23.78
C LYS A 276 -0.24 -24.90 24.78
N LYS A 277 -0.88 -24.20 25.72
CA LYS A 277 -1.70 -24.80 26.78
C LYS A 277 -3.16 -24.83 26.34
N ARG A 278 -3.76 -26.02 26.29
CA ARG A 278 -5.16 -26.20 25.88
C ARG A 278 -6.13 -25.42 26.78
N GLU A 279 -5.85 -25.38 28.08
CA GLU A 279 -6.67 -24.69 29.09
C GLU A 279 -6.70 -23.16 28.88
N ALA A 280 -5.71 -22.59 28.18
CA ALA A 280 -5.69 -21.16 27.87
C ALA A 280 -6.70 -20.81 26.77
N TRP A 281 -6.94 -21.72 25.83
CA TRP A 281 -7.97 -21.57 24.80
C TRP A 281 -9.36 -21.79 25.38
N GLU A 282 -9.54 -22.84 26.17
CA GLU A 282 -10.83 -23.17 26.81
C GLU A 282 -11.31 -22.04 27.74
N ARG A 283 -10.40 -21.39 28.47
CA ARG A 283 -10.71 -20.23 29.33
C ARG A 283 -10.78 -18.89 28.59
N GLY A 284 -10.49 -18.87 27.29
CA GLY A 284 -10.47 -17.65 26.48
C GLY A 284 -9.33 -16.68 26.84
N THR A 285 -8.28 -17.13 27.54
CA THR A 285 -7.03 -16.36 27.74
C THR A 285 -6.36 -16.10 26.39
N VAL A 286 -6.36 -17.11 25.51
CA VAL A 286 -5.90 -17.00 24.13
C VAL A 286 -7.09 -17.16 23.19
N THR A 287 -7.13 -16.31 22.17
CA THR A 287 -7.99 -16.46 20.99
C THR A 287 -7.13 -16.38 19.74
N GLY A 288 -7.65 -16.85 18.62
CA GLY A 288 -7.00 -16.74 17.32
C GLY A 288 -7.96 -16.28 16.23
N LYS A 289 -7.43 -16.09 15.02
CA LYS A 289 -8.18 -15.61 13.85
C LYS A 289 -9.46 -16.44 13.60
N GLN A 290 -9.39 -17.75 13.82
CA GLN A 290 -10.49 -18.71 13.66
C GLN A 290 -11.67 -18.50 14.62
N ASN A 291 -11.49 -17.76 15.72
CA ASN A 291 -12.56 -17.45 16.65
C ASN A 291 -13.50 -16.35 16.12
N TYR A 292 -13.15 -15.71 15.00
CA TYR A 292 -13.88 -14.56 14.46
C TYR A 292 -14.29 -14.82 13.02
N SER A 293 -15.49 -14.40 12.65
CA SER A 293 -15.94 -14.45 11.27
C SER A 293 -15.18 -13.47 10.39
N THR A 294 -15.11 -13.76 9.09
CA THR A 294 -14.61 -12.83 8.07
C THR A 294 -15.32 -11.47 8.17
N LYS A 295 -16.63 -11.44 8.47
CA LYS A 295 -17.36 -10.17 8.59
C LYS A 295 -16.84 -9.32 9.76
N GLU A 296 -16.53 -9.94 10.89
CA GLU A 296 -15.98 -9.25 12.07
C GLU A 296 -14.59 -8.67 11.79
N ILE A 297 -13.71 -9.45 11.16
CA ILE A 297 -12.36 -8.98 10.81
C ILE A 297 -12.44 -7.84 9.78
N TRP A 298 -13.19 -8.01 8.70
CA TRP A 298 -13.14 -7.07 7.57
C TRP A 298 -14.04 -5.84 7.74
N SER A 299 -15.17 -6.00 8.43
CA SER A 299 -16.23 -5.00 8.52
C SER A 299 -16.88 -4.90 9.91
N GLY A 300 -16.24 -5.45 10.94
CA GLY A 300 -16.75 -5.45 12.31
C GLY A 300 -16.68 -4.09 12.99
N HIS A 301 -16.93 -4.10 14.30
CA HIS A 301 -16.95 -2.90 15.12
C HIS A 301 -15.54 -2.37 15.35
N ILE A 302 -15.35 -1.08 15.06
CA ILE A 302 -14.14 -0.37 15.46
C ILE A 302 -14.12 -0.09 16.97
N PRO A 303 -12.97 0.19 17.58
CA PRO A 303 -12.92 0.58 18.98
C PRO A 303 -13.61 1.93 19.24
N LYS A 304 -14.52 1.94 20.22
CA LYS A 304 -15.33 3.11 20.59
C LYS A 304 -14.80 3.90 21.80
N ARG A 305 -13.73 3.44 22.44
CA ARG A 305 -13.15 4.07 23.65
C ARG A 305 -12.71 5.54 23.46
N TRP A 306 -12.52 5.96 22.20
CA TRP A 306 -12.14 7.34 21.84
C TRP A 306 -13.33 8.21 21.40
N GLY A 307 -14.57 7.74 21.61
CA GLY A 307 -15.77 8.48 21.20
C GLY A 307 -16.02 8.38 19.69
N LYS A 308 -16.34 9.52 19.06
CA LYS A 308 -16.69 9.61 17.63
C LYS A 308 -15.83 10.63 16.86
N PRO A 309 -14.50 10.48 16.83
CA PRO A 309 -13.58 11.44 16.19
C PRO A 309 -13.88 11.71 14.72
N TRP A 310 -14.44 10.72 14.01
CA TRP A 310 -14.87 10.86 12.63
C TRP A 310 -16.03 11.85 12.41
N SER A 311 -16.77 12.23 13.45
CA SER A 311 -17.90 13.16 13.35
C SER A 311 -17.49 14.62 13.11
N TYR A 312 -16.23 14.97 13.40
CA TYR A 312 -15.67 16.31 13.22
C TYR A 312 -14.38 16.28 12.40
N MET A 313 -14.16 15.22 11.62
CA MET A 313 -13.09 15.19 10.63
C MET A 313 -13.33 16.26 9.56
N ARG A 314 -12.28 17.02 9.23
CA ARG A 314 -12.33 17.98 8.13
C ARG A 314 -12.46 17.24 6.79
N PRO A 315 -13.38 17.65 5.90
CA PRO A 315 -13.42 17.16 4.53
C PRO A 315 -12.17 17.59 3.78
N THR A 316 -11.40 16.65 3.24
CA THR A 316 -10.15 16.93 2.50
C THR A 316 -10.03 16.14 1.20
N THR A 317 -11.07 15.38 0.85
CA THR A 317 -11.11 14.57 -0.36
C THR A 317 -11.99 15.25 -1.40
N GLU A 318 -11.51 15.37 -2.63
CA GLU A 318 -12.21 16.04 -3.72
C GLU A 318 -12.42 15.12 -4.92
N ILE A 319 -13.59 15.20 -5.55
CA ILE A 319 -13.91 14.53 -6.82
C ILE A 319 -14.61 15.54 -7.72
N ASN A 320 -14.16 15.68 -8.96
CA ASN A 320 -14.78 16.54 -9.98
C ASN A 320 -15.05 17.98 -9.48
N GLY A 321 -14.10 18.59 -8.76
CA GLY A 321 -14.25 19.96 -8.24
C GLY A 321 -15.09 20.07 -6.97
N THR A 322 -15.65 18.97 -6.46
CA THR A 322 -16.53 18.96 -5.29
C THR A 322 -15.87 18.28 -4.09
N LEU A 323 -15.82 19.00 -2.97
CA LEU A 323 -15.32 18.48 -1.71
C LEU A 323 -16.30 17.47 -1.10
N LEU A 324 -15.80 16.32 -0.70
CA LEU A 324 -16.58 15.23 -0.14
C LEU A 324 -16.79 15.43 1.37
N THR A 325 -17.93 16.02 1.73
CA THR A 325 -18.28 16.35 3.13
C THR A 325 -18.82 15.18 3.94
N SER A 326 -19.38 14.16 3.28
CA SER A 326 -19.94 12.97 3.92
C SER A 326 -19.59 11.73 3.11
N HIS A 327 -19.16 10.67 3.79
CA HIS A 327 -18.85 9.36 3.20
C HIS A 327 -19.44 8.30 4.14
N ARG A 328 -20.01 7.20 3.62
CA ARG A 328 -20.48 6.14 4.54
C ARG A 328 -19.28 5.52 5.24
N LYS A 329 -19.44 5.15 6.51
CA LYS A 329 -18.41 4.42 7.26
C LYS A 329 -17.11 5.22 7.49
N MET A 330 -17.23 6.53 7.76
CA MET A 330 -16.12 7.39 8.18
C MET A 330 -15.44 6.91 9.47
N ASP A 331 -16.20 6.23 10.33
CA ASP A 331 -15.69 5.53 11.52
C ASP A 331 -14.58 4.54 11.15
N ARG A 332 -14.85 3.68 10.17
CA ARG A 332 -13.89 2.69 9.68
C ARG A 332 -12.72 3.33 8.93
N ARG A 333 -12.93 4.44 8.22
CA ARG A 333 -11.84 5.21 7.59
C ARG A 333 -10.88 5.76 8.62
N TRP A 334 -11.43 6.43 9.63
CA TRP A 334 -10.64 6.92 10.73
C TRP A 334 -9.88 5.79 11.43
N TRP A 335 -10.56 4.70 11.79
CA TRP A 335 -9.92 3.58 12.50
C TRP A 335 -8.80 2.92 11.69
N ARG A 336 -9.05 2.61 10.42
CA ARG A 336 -8.04 1.97 9.56
C ARG A 336 -6.79 2.83 9.43
N ALA A 337 -6.93 4.15 9.30
CA ALA A 337 -5.80 5.06 9.28
C ALA A 337 -4.96 4.98 10.58
N GLN A 338 -5.62 4.95 11.75
CA GLN A 338 -4.93 4.79 13.03
C GLN A 338 -4.22 3.43 13.15
N ALA A 339 -4.91 2.35 12.78
CA ALA A 339 -4.37 1.00 12.86
C ALA A 339 -3.17 0.79 11.93
N VAL A 340 -3.25 1.26 10.68
CA VAL A 340 -2.14 1.22 9.72
C VAL A 340 -0.93 1.98 10.26
N ARG A 341 -1.15 3.20 10.78
CA ARG A 341 -0.08 4.01 11.36
C ARG A 341 0.63 3.29 12.52
N TYR A 342 -0.12 2.59 13.35
CA TYR A 342 0.46 1.82 14.47
C TYR A 342 1.24 0.60 13.98
N LEU A 343 0.66 -0.20 13.08
CA LEU A 343 1.28 -1.42 12.55
C LEU A 343 2.54 -1.12 11.71
N MET A 344 2.63 0.07 11.12
CA MET A 344 3.76 0.53 10.30
C MET A 344 4.62 1.60 11.00
N ARG A 345 4.50 1.77 12.32
CA ARG A 345 5.10 2.90 13.07
C ARG A 345 6.61 3.06 12.87
N PHE A 346 7.33 1.95 12.79
CA PHE A 346 8.78 1.95 12.60
C PHE A 346 9.19 0.88 11.59
N GLN A 347 9.91 1.31 10.57
CA GLN A 347 10.51 0.44 9.55
C GLN A 347 11.76 -0.24 10.12
N THR A 348 11.96 -1.50 9.75
CA THR A 348 13.17 -2.29 10.05
C THR A 348 14.35 -1.87 9.17
N GLU A 349 15.52 -2.46 9.43
CA GLU A 349 16.70 -2.30 8.58
C GLU A 349 16.43 -2.75 7.14
N TYR A 350 15.73 -3.88 6.96
CA TYR A 350 15.38 -4.39 5.64
C TYR A 350 14.55 -3.38 4.84
N THR A 351 13.48 -2.85 5.42
CA THR A 351 12.64 -1.84 4.75
C THR A 351 13.41 -0.54 4.51
N CYS A 352 14.28 -0.13 5.42
CA CYS A 352 15.16 1.01 5.19
C CYS A 352 16.07 0.78 3.97
N GLY A 353 16.65 -0.43 3.84
CA GLY A 353 17.44 -0.82 2.67
C GLY A 353 16.65 -0.74 1.37
N LEU A 354 15.41 -1.24 1.35
CA LEU A 354 14.51 -1.13 0.19
C LEU A 354 14.25 0.35 -0.18
N MET A 355 14.00 1.20 0.81
CA MET A 355 13.80 2.63 0.60
C MET A 355 15.06 3.33 0.09
N ASN A 356 16.24 2.97 0.61
CA ASN A 356 17.52 3.48 0.13
C ASN A 356 17.75 3.13 -1.34
N VAL A 357 17.54 1.87 -1.74
CA VAL A 357 17.68 1.44 -3.14
C VAL A 357 16.73 2.24 -4.04
N ALA A 358 15.46 2.35 -3.65
CA ALA A 358 14.46 3.06 -4.45
C ALA A 358 14.75 4.56 -4.56
N ARG A 359 15.14 5.22 -3.46
CA ARG A 359 15.55 6.63 -3.46
C ARG A 359 16.82 6.82 -4.28
N HIS A 360 17.77 5.88 -4.22
CA HIS A 360 19.00 5.97 -4.98
C HIS A 360 18.72 5.92 -6.48
N ALA A 361 17.98 4.91 -6.93
CA ALA A 361 17.59 4.75 -8.32
C ALA A 361 16.81 5.96 -8.84
N ALA A 362 15.87 6.50 -8.04
CA ALA A 362 15.03 7.61 -8.47
C ALA A 362 15.71 8.98 -8.38
N PHE A 363 16.43 9.26 -7.30
CA PHE A 363 16.87 10.61 -6.94
C PHE A 363 18.39 10.77 -6.91
N GLY A 364 19.16 9.70 -7.11
CA GLY A 364 20.62 9.71 -6.95
C GLY A 364 21.32 10.74 -7.83
N LYS A 365 20.91 10.86 -9.10
CA LYS A 365 21.47 11.86 -10.01
C LYS A 365 21.19 13.29 -9.53
N GLU A 366 19.94 13.60 -9.20
CA GLU A 366 19.55 14.95 -8.73
C GLU A 366 20.19 15.28 -7.37
N ALA A 367 20.32 14.30 -6.49
CA ALA A 367 21.04 14.45 -5.22
C ALA A 367 22.53 14.75 -5.45
N ALA A 368 23.17 14.08 -6.42
CA ALA A 368 24.56 14.33 -6.77
C ALA A 368 24.76 15.74 -7.35
N GLU A 369 23.89 16.17 -8.26
CA GLU A 369 23.89 17.54 -8.82
C GLU A 369 23.81 18.59 -7.70
N ILE A 370 22.94 18.40 -6.71
CA ILE A 370 22.83 19.30 -5.55
C ILE A 370 24.11 19.31 -4.72
N VAL A 371 24.66 18.14 -4.40
CA VAL A 371 25.89 18.04 -3.60
C VAL A 371 27.07 18.72 -4.31
N LEU A 372 27.20 18.53 -5.62
CA LEU A 372 28.27 19.14 -6.42
C LEU A 372 28.09 20.65 -6.58
N SER A 373 26.85 21.14 -6.70
CA SER A 373 26.56 22.58 -6.75
C SER A 373 26.98 23.33 -5.48
N ALA A 374 27.07 22.64 -4.33
CA ALA A 374 27.56 23.19 -3.07
C ALA A 374 29.11 23.21 -2.97
N GLY A 375 29.82 22.73 -4.00
CA GLY A 375 31.27 22.64 -4.10
C GLY A 375 31.78 21.20 -4.33
N GLY A 376 33.06 21.05 -4.68
CA GLY A 376 33.66 19.73 -4.92
C GLY A 376 33.62 18.81 -3.69
N TRP A 377 33.32 17.53 -3.90
CA TRP A 377 33.07 16.53 -2.84
C TRP A 377 34.33 15.88 -2.26
N ARG A 378 35.50 16.06 -2.89
CA ARG A 378 36.77 15.43 -2.47
C ARG A 378 37.49 16.13 -1.31
N LYS A 379 36.90 17.17 -0.72
CA LYS A 379 37.50 17.90 0.41
C LYS A 379 36.97 17.35 1.73
N LYS A 380 37.83 16.74 2.54
CA LYS A 380 37.51 16.35 3.93
C LYS A 380 37.14 17.59 4.74
N LYS A 381 35.85 17.74 5.06
CA LYS A 381 35.40 18.67 6.10
C LYS A 381 35.25 17.89 7.39
N LYS A 382 35.88 18.39 8.47
CA LYS A 382 35.66 17.85 9.81
C LYS A 382 34.20 18.11 10.19
N ARG A 383 33.49 17.06 10.61
CA ARG A 383 32.11 17.22 11.09
C ARG A 383 32.11 18.00 12.40
N SER A 384 31.12 18.87 12.52
CA SER A 384 30.79 19.60 13.73
C SER A 384 29.95 18.73 14.67
N GLU A 385 29.94 19.06 15.96
CA GLU A 385 29.14 18.32 16.95
C GLU A 385 27.64 18.32 16.63
N ILE A 386 27.13 19.39 16.00
CA ILE A 386 25.73 19.47 15.56
C ILE A 386 25.44 18.52 14.39
N GLU A 387 26.38 18.34 13.46
CA GLU A 387 26.27 17.36 12.37
C GLU A 387 26.23 15.94 12.91
N GLU A 388 27.05 15.64 13.92
CA GLU A 388 27.13 14.31 14.52
C GLU A 388 25.94 14.00 15.43
N SER A 389 25.48 14.97 16.22
CA SER A 389 24.47 14.72 17.27
C SER A 389 23.04 15.04 16.85
N VAL A 390 22.84 16.08 16.02
CA VAL A 390 21.49 16.58 15.68
C VAL A 390 21.13 16.23 14.24
N TRP A 391 21.98 16.58 13.27
CA TRP A 391 21.65 16.40 11.85
C TRP A 391 21.87 14.99 11.34
N SER A 392 22.62 14.14 12.05
CA SER A 392 22.68 12.69 11.80
C SER A 392 21.31 12.01 11.84
N SER A 393 20.35 12.62 12.55
CA SER A 393 18.97 12.15 12.64
C SER A 393 18.02 12.76 11.60
N HIS A 394 18.50 13.60 10.69
CA HIS A 394 17.66 14.28 9.69
C HIS A 394 17.02 13.30 8.71
N LYS A 395 15.82 13.63 8.20
CA LYS A 395 15.13 12.77 7.23
C LYS A 395 15.93 12.72 5.92
N PRO A 396 15.92 11.59 5.21
CA PRO A 396 16.55 11.51 3.90
C PRO A 396 15.93 12.56 2.98
N TRP A 397 16.78 13.22 2.21
CA TRP A 397 16.37 14.15 1.17
C TRP A 397 15.57 13.40 0.11
N ILE A 398 14.44 13.99 -0.25
CA ILE A 398 13.66 13.64 -1.43
C ILE A 398 13.37 14.95 -2.15
N PRO A 399 13.20 14.94 -3.48
CA PRO A 399 12.89 16.17 -4.17
C PRO A 399 11.51 16.67 -3.75
N ARG A 400 11.39 17.99 -3.54
CA ARG A 400 10.14 18.64 -3.11
C ARG A 400 9.87 19.95 -3.88
N PRO A 401 8.60 20.32 -4.10
CA PRO A 401 7.43 19.50 -3.77
C PRO A 401 7.27 18.31 -4.73
N MET A 402 6.75 17.20 -4.20
CA MET A 402 6.50 15.97 -4.96
C MET A 402 5.04 15.58 -4.87
N LEU A 403 4.45 15.24 -6.01
CA LEU A 403 3.11 14.67 -6.11
C LEU A 403 3.21 13.16 -6.24
N SER A 404 2.51 12.41 -5.39
CA SER A 404 2.32 10.99 -5.65
C SER A 404 1.06 10.77 -6.48
N VAL A 405 1.19 10.02 -7.57
CA VAL A 405 0.06 9.61 -8.41
C VAL A 405 0.00 8.08 -8.40
N HIS A 406 -1.12 7.53 -7.95
CA HIS A 406 -1.37 6.09 -8.00
C HIS A 406 -2.44 5.76 -9.05
N VAL A 407 -2.02 5.17 -10.16
CA VAL A 407 -2.88 4.75 -11.27
C VAL A 407 -3.14 3.26 -11.17
N ARG A 408 -4.37 2.90 -10.76
CA ARG A 408 -4.82 1.51 -10.65
C ARG A 408 -5.72 1.16 -11.84
N MET A 409 -5.31 0.16 -12.61
CA MET A 409 -5.97 -0.33 -13.82
C MET A 409 -6.19 -1.85 -13.76
N GLY A 410 -6.30 -2.56 -14.89
CA GLY A 410 -6.38 -4.01 -14.93
C GLY A 410 -7.69 -4.62 -14.39
N ASP A 411 -7.55 -5.71 -13.64
CA ASP A 411 -8.64 -6.51 -13.06
C ASP A 411 -9.61 -5.74 -12.15
N LYS A 412 -9.20 -4.55 -11.67
CA LYS A 412 -10.00 -3.73 -10.76
C LYS A 412 -11.23 -3.08 -11.40
N ALA A 413 -11.38 -3.18 -12.73
CA ALA A 413 -12.58 -2.75 -13.44
C ALA A 413 -13.87 -3.43 -12.94
N CYS A 414 -13.78 -4.62 -12.35
CA CYS A 414 -14.93 -5.29 -11.74
C CYS A 414 -15.34 -4.69 -10.37
N GLU A 415 -14.47 -3.90 -9.73
CA GLU A 415 -14.70 -3.31 -8.41
C GLU A 415 -14.90 -1.80 -8.43
N MET A 416 -14.32 -1.11 -9.41
CA MET A 416 -14.42 0.35 -9.54
C MET A 416 -14.30 0.81 -10.98
N ARG A 417 -14.75 2.05 -11.25
CA ARG A 417 -14.43 2.73 -12.51
C ARG A 417 -12.92 2.91 -12.62
N VAL A 418 -12.30 2.27 -13.61
CA VAL A 418 -10.92 2.54 -14.00
C VAL A 418 -10.89 3.86 -14.80
N ALA A 419 -9.86 4.67 -14.56
CA ALA A 419 -9.64 5.94 -15.24
C ALA A 419 -8.32 5.89 -16.00
N ALA A 420 -8.27 6.56 -17.15
CA ALA A 420 -7.05 6.67 -17.95
C ALA A 420 -6.06 7.66 -17.30
N LEU A 421 -4.76 7.57 -17.62
CA LEU A 421 -3.71 8.41 -17.03
C LEU A 421 -4.03 9.92 -17.16
N GLU A 422 -4.64 10.32 -18.27
CA GLU A 422 -5.05 11.68 -18.59
C GLU A 422 -5.98 12.27 -17.53
N GLU A 423 -6.87 11.46 -16.95
CA GLU A 423 -7.76 11.93 -15.89
C GLU A 423 -6.98 12.25 -14.60
N TYR A 424 -5.95 11.46 -14.28
CA TYR A 424 -5.06 11.74 -13.16
C TYR A 424 -4.20 12.97 -13.43
N MET A 425 -3.70 13.12 -14.66
CA MET A 425 -2.85 14.26 -15.04
C MET A 425 -3.62 15.58 -15.05
N ARG A 426 -4.91 15.60 -15.42
CA ARG A 426 -5.76 16.79 -15.23
C ARG A 426 -5.84 17.22 -13.77
N LEU A 427 -5.91 16.27 -12.83
CA LEU A 427 -5.90 16.58 -11.40
C LEU A 427 -4.52 17.05 -10.94
N ALA A 428 -3.44 16.48 -11.48
CA ALA A 428 -2.07 16.92 -11.21
C ALA A 428 -1.83 18.36 -11.68
N ASP A 429 -2.25 18.70 -12.90
CA ASP A 429 -2.12 20.04 -13.47
C ASP A 429 -2.90 21.06 -12.63
N ARG A 430 -4.09 20.71 -12.15
CA ARG A 430 -4.87 21.58 -11.25
C ARG A 430 -4.19 21.81 -9.90
N ILE A 431 -3.43 20.85 -9.37
CA ILE A 431 -2.59 21.10 -8.19
C ILE A 431 -1.48 22.08 -8.56
N ARG A 432 -0.83 21.89 -9.71
CA ARG A 432 0.25 22.75 -10.19
C ARG A 432 -0.21 24.19 -10.46
N GLU A 433 -1.45 24.42 -10.88
CA GLU A 433 -2.03 25.77 -10.99
C GLU A 433 -1.96 26.55 -9.68
N ARG A 434 -2.04 25.85 -8.53
CA ARG A 434 -1.90 26.45 -7.19
C ARG A 434 -0.47 26.40 -6.65
N PHE A 435 0.32 25.42 -7.08
CA PHE A 435 1.71 25.21 -6.66
C PHE A 435 2.61 25.12 -7.91
N PRO A 436 2.97 26.27 -8.54
CA PRO A 436 3.64 26.30 -9.84
C PRO A 436 5.01 25.60 -9.86
N GLU A 437 5.66 25.49 -8.71
CA GLU A 437 6.95 24.82 -8.52
C GLU A 437 6.85 23.28 -8.51
N LEU A 438 5.63 22.74 -8.47
CA LEU A 438 5.36 21.30 -8.53
C LEU A 438 5.54 20.77 -9.95
N ASN A 439 6.67 20.11 -10.22
CA ASN A 439 6.97 19.49 -11.50
C ASN A 439 7.44 18.03 -11.38
N ARG A 440 7.33 17.43 -10.20
CA ARG A 440 7.84 16.08 -9.90
C ARG A 440 6.72 15.14 -9.46
N ILE A 441 6.65 13.98 -10.10
CA ILE A 441 5.66 12.95 -9.81
C ILE A 441 6.33 11.64 -9.41
N TRP A 442 5.93 11.09 -8.26
CA TRP A 442 6.11 9.67 -7.98
C TRP A 442 4.91 8.87 -8.49
N LEU A 443 5.11 8.16 -9.60
CA LEU A 443 4.08 7.36 -10.28
C LEU A 443 4.13 5.90 -9.79
N SER A 444 3.03 5.44 -9.21
CA SER A 444 2.84 4.04 -8.84
C SER A 444 1.73 3.43 -9.68
N THR A 445 2.05 2.36 -10.40
CA THR A 445 1.10 1.62 -11.26
C THR A 445 1.64 0.23 -11.56
N GLU A 446 0.76 -0.75 -11.75
CA GLU A 446 1.09 -2.08 -12.23
C GLU A 446 1.30 -2.13 -13.76
N MET A 447 0.82 -1.14 -14.51
CA MET A 447 0.74 -1.19 -15.98
C MET A 447 1.94 -0.58 -16.67
N LYS A 448 2.51 -1.29 -17.66
CA LYS A 448 3.59 -0.78 -18.52
C LYS A 448 3.13 0.42 -19.35
N GLU A 449 1.92 0.34 -19.92
CA GLU A 449 1.35 1.39 -20.77
C GLU A 449 1.31 2.76 -20.06
N VAL A 450 0.93 2.78 -18.78
CA VAL A 450 0.87 4.02 -17.99
C VAL A 450 2.25 4.66 -17.86
N VAL A 451 3.30 3.87 -17.66
CA VAL A 451 4.68 4.37 -17.59
C VAL A 451 5.14 4.88 -18.95
N ASP A 452 4.87 4.16 -20.03
CA ASP A 452 5.28 4.60 -21.36
C ASP A 452 4.58 5.90 -21.77
N ARG A 453 3.28 6.02 -21.49
CA ARG A 453 2.50 7.25 -21.76
C ARG A 453 2.88 8.42 -20.86
N SER A 454 3.43 8.17 -19.66
CA SER A 454 3.90 9.26 -18.80
C SER A 454 5.00 10.12 -19.46
N LYS A 455 5.76 9.54 -20.41
CA LYS A 455 6.81 10.23 -21.17
C LYS A 455 6.26 11.33 -22.11
N GLU A 456 4.96 11.28 -22.43
CA GLU A 456 4.30 12.30 -23.26
C GLU A 456 4.13 13.63 -22.48
N TYR A 457 4.21 13.61 -21.15
CA TYR A 457 4.01 14.77 -20.28
C TYR A 457 5.34 15.46 -19.96
N GLY A 458 5.98 16.06 -20.97
CA GLY A 458 7.34 16.63 -20.87
C GLY A 458 7.54 17.77 -19.84
N LEU A 459 6.46 18.35 -19.31
CA LEU A 459 6.53 19.33 -18.22
C LEU A 459 6.71 18.69 -16.84
N TRP A 460 6.54 17.38 -16.74
CA TRP A 460 6.58 16.61 -15.51
C TRP A 460 7.78 15.68 -15.52
N ARG A 461 8.54 15.68 -14.42
CA ARG A 461 9.58 14.69 -14.15
C ARG A 461 8.97 13.53 -13.38
N PHE A 462 8.90 12.36 -14.00
CA PHE A 462 8.35 11.16 -13.40
C PHE A 462 9.46 10.30 -12.77
N TYR A 463 9.18 9.84 -11.55
CA TYR A 463 9.91 8.79 -10.87
C TYR A 463 8.96 7.63 -10.64
N TYR A 464 9.47 6.41 -10.77
CA TYR A 464 8.72 5.20 -10.52
C TYR A 464 9.71 4.08 -10.19
N THR A 465 9.22 3.01 -9.59
CA THR A 465 10.07 1.85 -9.30
C THR A 465 10.46 1.10 -10.58
N GLU A 466 11.68 0.59 -10.65
CA GLU A 466 12.14 -0.25 -11.76
C GLU A 466 11.73 -1.70 -11.52
N VAL A 467 10.60 -2.10 -12.11
CA VAL A 467 10.06 -3.46 -11.97
C VAL A 467 9.42 -3.87 -13.29
N ALA A 468 9.44 -5.16 -13.61
CA ALA A 468 8.65 -5.68 -14.72
C ALA A 468 7.17 -5.33 -14.49
N ARG A 469 6.50 -4.77 -15.50
CA ARG A 469 5.11 -4.28 -15.40
C ARG A 469 4.20 -5.11 -16.27
N GLN A 470 2.94 -5.16 -15.90
CA GLN A 470 1.91 -5.84 -16.65
C GLN A 470 1.78 -5.25 -18.06
N VAL A 471 1.69 -6.13 -19.05
CA VAL A 471 1.35 -5.82 -20.44
C VAL A 471 0.06 -6.55 -20.79
N GLY A 472 -0.88 -5.87 -21.43
CA GLY A 472 -2.17 -6.46 -21.77
C GLY A 472 -3.05 -6.72 -20.56
N ASN A 473 -3.83 -7.81 -20.62
CA ASN A 473 -4.97 -8.06 -19.73
C ASN A 473 -4.74 -9.20 -18.71
N ASN A 474 -3.48 -9.58 -18.44
CA ASN A 474 -3.16 -10.59 -17.44
C ASN A 474 -3.82 -10.28 -16.09
N SER A 475 -4.20 -11.31 -15.33
CA SER A 475 -4.75 -11.07 -14.00
C SER A 475 -3.67 -10.50 -13.06
N MET A 476 -4.09 -9.74 -12.06
CA MET A 476 -3.16 -9.23 -11.04
C MET A 476 -2.44 -10.38 -10.31
N ALA A 477 -3.12 -11.51 -10.12
CA ALA A 477 -2.54 -12.70 -9.49
C ALA A 477 -1.43 -13.32 -10.34
N GLU A 478 -1.64 -13.45 -11.65
CA GLU A 478 -0.61 -13.94 -12.58
C GLU A 478 0.58 -12.97 -12.64
N TYR A 479 0.31 -11.67 -12.66
CA TYR A 479 1.37 -10.66 -12.64
C TYR A 479 2.18 -10.70 -11.33
N GLU A 480 1.53 -10.74 -10.15
CA GLU A 480 2.22 -10.90 -8.87
C GLU A 480 3.03 -12.21 -8.83
N ALA A 481 2.49 -13.30 -9.37
CA ALA A 481 3.20 -14.58 -9.45
C ALA A 481 4.44 -14.48 -10.35
N SER A 482 4.34 -13.79 -11.50
CA SER A 482 5.46 -13.63 -12.44
C SER A 482 6.64 -12.83 -11.84
N LEU A 483 6.36 -11.91 -10.93
CA LEU A 483 7.39 -11.16 -10.21
C LEU A 483 8.07 -11.97 -9.10
N GLY A 484 7.39 -13.01 -8.60
CA GLY A 484 7.75 -13.66 -7.36
C GLY A 484 7.33 -12.84 -6.13
N ARG A 485 7.27 -13.54 -4.99
CA ARG A 485 6.73 -13.02 -3.72
C ARG A 485 7.52 -11.84 -3.15
N GLU A 486 8.84 -11.87 -3.28
CA GLU A 486 9.71 -10.79 -2.80
C GLU A 486 9.41 -9.47 -3.51
N MET A 487 9.49 -9.49 -4.84
CA MET A 487 9.30 -8.29 -5.66
C MET A 487 7.86 -7.79 -5.58
N SER A 488 6.87 -8.69 -5.62
CA SER A 488 5.44 -8.34 -5.46
C SER A 488 5.06 -7.84 -4.06
N THR A 489 5.96 -7.92 -3.07
CA THR A 489 5.76 -7.35 -1.74
C THR A 489 6.57 -6.06 -1.55
N ASN A 490 7.87 -6.10 -1.89
CA ASN A 490 8.80 -4.99 -1.69
C ASN A 490 8.38 -3.73 -2.44
N TYR A 491 8.08 -3.85 -3.75
CA TYR A 491 7.77 -2.67 -4.56
C TYR A 491 6.49 -1.95 -4.16
N PRO A 492 5.37 -2.64 -3.90
CA PRO A 492 4.20 -1.99 -3.33
C PRO A 492 4.53 -1.27 -2.01
N LEU A 493 5.26 -1.90 -1.08
CA LEU A 493 5.62 -1.25 0.19
C LEU A 493 6.48 0.00 0.00
N VAL A 494 7.47 -0.03 -0.89
CA VAL A 494 8.25 1.15 -1.28
C VAL A 494 7.34 2.26 -1.83
N ASN A 495 6.49 1.92 -2.80
CA ASN A 495 5.55 2.88 -3.39
C ASN A 495 4.61 3.48 -2.34
N PHE A 496 4.14 2.67 -1.39
CA PHE A 496 3.30 3.11 -0.28
C PHE A 496 4.01 4.11 0.63
N LEU A 497 5.25 3.81 1.02
CA LEU A 497 6.04 4.65 1.90
C LEU A 497 6.45 5.96 1.23
N ILE A 498 6.88 5.93 -0.03
CA ILE A 498 7.19 7.17 -0.78
C ILE A 498 5.93 8.01 -1.00
N ALA A 499 4.80 7.39 -1.30
CA ALA A 499 3.51 8.08 -1.39
C ALA A 499 3.11 8.75 -0.06
N SER A 500 3.49 8.16 1.08
CA SER A 500 3.28 8.77 2.40
C SER A 500 4.17 9.99 2.66
N GLU A 501 5.35 10.05 2.03
CA GLU A 501 6.32 11.14 2.16
C GLU A 501 6.06 12.31 1.19
N ALA A 502 5.45 12.04 0.03
CA ALA A 502 5.11 13.02 -1.02
C ALA A 502 4.19 14.14 -0.52
N ASP A 503 4.34 15.37 -1.00
CA ASP A 503 3.60 16.54 -0.54
C ASP A 503 2.11 16.48 -0.93
N PHE A 504 1.80 16.02 -2.14
CA PHE A 504 0.42 15.89 -2.64
C PHE A 504 0.10 14.45 -3.05
N PHE A 505 -1.19 14.13 -3.19
CA PHE A 505 -1.63 12.81 -3.63
C PHE A 505 -2.85 12.85 -4.55
N VAL A 506 -2.74 12.12 -5.67
CA VAL A 506 -3.82 11.85 -6.62
C VAL A 506 -3.96 10.33 -6.78
N GLY A 507 -5.19 9.84 -6.82
CA GLY A 507 -5.48 8.40 -6.85
C GLY A 507 -6.96 8.06 -7.02
N ALA A 508 -7.29 6.77 -6.98
CA ALA A 508 -8.66 6.27 -7.09
C ALA A 508 -9.22 5.89 -5.71
N LEU A 509 -10.30 6.54 -5.26
CA LEU A 509 -10.96 6.22 -3.98
C LEU A 509 -11.48 4.79 -3.91
N GLY A 510 -11.91 4.21 -5.04
CA GLY A 510 -12.32 2.81 -5.11
C GLY A 510 -11.19 1.81 -4.82
N SER A 511 -9.93 2.27 -4.79
CA SER A 511 -8.79 1.43 -4.44
C SER A 511 -8.56 1.43 -2.93
N THR A 512 -8.69 0.25 -2.32
CA THR A 512 -8.23 0.02 -0.93
C THR A 512 -6.79 0.51 -0.72
N TRP A 513 -5.93 0.41 -1.75
CA TRP A 513 -4.56 0.88 -1.67
C TRP A 513 -4.46 2.40 -1.51
N CYS A 514 -5.16 3.17 -2.35
CA CYS A 514 -5.22 4.63 -2.23
C CYS A 514 -5.82 5.07 -0.89
N PHE A 515 -6.82 4.33 -0.40
CA PHE A 515 -7.42 4.60 0.89
C PHE A 515 -6.43 4.44 2.05
N LEU A 516 -5.58 3.41 2.01
CA LEU A 516 -4.55 3.20 3.02
C LEU A 516 -3.44 4.26 2.91
N ILE A 517 -3.04 4.65 1.69
CA ILE A 517 -2.06 5.73 1.46
C ILE A 517 -2.59 7.05 2.03
N ASP A 518 -3.83 7.42 1.70
CA ASP A 518 -4.47 8.61 2.23
C ASP A 518 -4.58 8.55 3.77
N GLY A 519 -4.94 7.40 4.33
CA GLY A 519 -4.98 7.20 5.78
C GLY A 519 -3.63 7.42 6.48
N ILE A 520 -2.53 6.88 5.95
CA ILE A 520 -1.21 7.05 6.55
C ILE A 520 -0.70 8.50 6.42
N ARG A 521 -1.02 9.18 5.29
CA ARG A 521 -0.73 10.59 5.09
C ARG A 521 -1.48 11.47 6.10
N ASN A 522 -2.77 11.21 6.27
CA ASN A 522 -3.63 11.94 7.20
C ASN A 522 -3.30 11.70 8.69
N THR A 523 -2.61 10.61 9.01
CA THR A 523 -2.07 10.36 10.37
C THR A 523 -0.58 10.72 10.48
N GLY A 524 -0.01 11.31 9.42
CA GLY A 524 1.37 11.74 9.31
C GLY A 524 1.57 13.21 9.01
N GLY A 525 0.63 14.06 9.40
CA GLY A 525 0.73 15.50 9.28
C GLY A 525 0.38 16.05 7.89
N LYS A 526 -0.41 15.31 7.09
CA LYS A 526 -0.77 15.71 5.72
C LYS A 526 -2.27 15.85 5.48
N VAL A 527 -3.06 16.09 6.53
CA VAL A 527 -4.52 16.31 6.36
C VAL A 527 -4.80 17.46 5.40
N MET A 528 -4.08 18.58 5.57
CA MET A 528 -4.30 19.77 4.75
C MET A 528 -3.71 19.68 3.34
N SER A 529 -2.92 18.64 3.03
CA SER A 529 -2.45 18.37 1.66
C SER A 529 -3.56 17.89 0.73
N GLY A 530 -4.67 17.38 1.30
CA GLY A 530 -5.82 16.89 0.54
C GLY A 530 -5.57 15.61 -0.25
N PHE A 531 -6.66 15.09 -0.82
CA PHE A 531 -6.66 13.95 -1.73
C PHE A 531 -7.60 14.23 -2.89
N LEU A 532 -7.05 14.34 -4.10
CA LEU A 532 -7.82 14.50 -5.33
C LEU A 532 -8.04 13.14 -5.96
N SER A 533 -9.30 12.79 -6.22
CA SER A 533 -9.64 11.47 -6.77
C SER A 533 -10.38 11.51 -8.10
N VAL A 534 -10.00 10.56 -8.96
CA VAL A 534 -10.62 10.33 -10.26
C VAL A 534 -11.98 9.63 -10.15
N ASN A 535 -12.28 8.91 -9.06
CA ASN A 535 -13.53 8.14 -8.95
C ASN A 535 -14.12 8.18 -7.54
N LYS A 536 -15.36 7.71 -7.41
CA LYS A 536 -15.99 7.40 -6.12
C LYS A 536 -15.71 5.93 -5.76
N ASP A 537 -15.69 5.64 -4.47
CA ASP A 537 -15.63 4.26 -3.95
C ASP A 537 -17.02 3.59 -3.95
N ARG A 538 -17.09 2.30 -3.63
CA ARG A 538 -18.32 1.50 -3.46
C ARG A 538 -19.14 1.84 -2.21
N PHE A 539 -18.58 2.61 -1.27
CA PHE A 539 -19.29 3.04 -0.07
C PHE A 539 -20.07 4.35 -0.26
N TRP A 540 -20.30 4.74 -1.52
CA TRP A 540 -21.09 5.90 -1.91
C TRP A 540 -22.54 5.52 -2.19
#